data_AF-A0A8J1YUJ3-F1
#
_entry.id   AF-A0A8J1YUJ3-F1
#
_cell.length_a   1.000
_cell.length_b   1.000
_cell.length_c   1.000
_cell.angle_alpha   90.00
_cell.angle_beta   90.00
_cell.angle_gamma   90.00
#
_symmetry.space_group_name_H-M   'P 1'
#
loop_
_entity.id
_entity.type
_entity.pdbx_description
1 polymer ?
#
loop_
_entity_poly.entity_id
_entity_poly.type
_entity_poly.pdbx_seq_one_letter_code
_entity_poly.pdbx_strand_id
1 'polypeptide(L)'
;MKSTTSSSTTDGSTAARALMKSNSLANWSDARKQYPAALTISTMDEARKLELSKLDHFVSTEFAGPLTKEKLSKVVQWKLKKGTFRPGLLQKAESNTKEKLDTAWLDATVAIAKTLVEDVKGGGNNSTSIELDKAGVEGVKQLDKHLFGVGPATASAVVAAVLPECCAFMSDEALLGSGVFPESVGKNDLKYTLKIYAEFNKRCVEKAKELNFAATSTRTTGAANKDANLFIWTADSVQRALYAKFRCADHASAGGGTIGTTKSPDKKNSAARKPEDTELLEVLRHGKSDGLGGTDSDTVVKVIAKRMGVPESALLEKCGAGDEVGKAKRKNTDQSKAKSSKSSASPMKKKRKKGD
;
A
#
# COMPACT_ATOMS: atom_id res chain seq x y z
N MET A 1 -45.95 31.94 8.85
CA MET A 1 -45.07 30.83 8.41
C MET A 1 -43.66 31.39 8.26
N LYS A 2 -42.76 31.16 9.24
CA LYS A 2 -41.34 31.49 9.08
C LYS A 2 -40.71 30.35 8.30
N SER A 3 -40.31 30.64 7.06
CA SER A 3 -39.48 29.76 6.25
C SER A 3 -38.11 29.65 6.91
N THR A 4 -37.86 28.54 7.61
CA THR A 4 -36.53 28.15 8.08
C THR A 4 -35.81 27.51 6.90
N THR A 5 -35.00 28.29 6.19
CA THR A 5 -33.94 27.75 5.34
C THR A 5 -32.91 27.07 6.23
N SER A 6 -33.05 25.75 6.42
CA SER A 6 -31.97 24.95 6.99
C SER A 6 -30.81 24.94 5.99
N SER A 7 -29.74 25.66 6.31
CA SER A 7 -28.47 25.43 5.61
C SER A 7 -28.04 24.00 5.96
N SER A 8 -28.28 23.05 5.05
CA SER A 8 -27.91 21.65 5.26
C SER A 8 -26.39 21.51 5.15
N THR A 9 -25.67 21.87 6.21
CA THR A 9 -24.24 21.61 6.31
C THR A 9 -24.03 20.10 6.31
N THR A 10 -23.34 19.60 5.30
CA THR A 10 -23.07 18.17 5.11
C THR A 10 -22.00 17.72 6.10
N ASP A 11 -22.32 16.72 6.94
CA ASP A 11 -21.34 16.16 7.87
C ASP A 11 -20.12 15.54 7.14
N GLY A 12 -19.01 15.36 7.86
CA GLY A 12 -17.76 14.87 7.29
C GLY A 12 -17.87 13.51 6.60
N SER A 13 -18.67 12.61 7.15
CA SER A 13 -18.84 11.26 6.59
C SER A 13 -19.57 11.31 5.24
N THR A 14 -20.63 12.10 5.16
CA THR A 14 -21.42 12.32 3.95
C THR A 14 -20.57 13.00 2.87
N ALA A 15 -19.79 14.02 3.25
CA ALA A 15 -18.90 14.72 2.32
C ALA A 15 -17.78 13.82 1.76
N ALA A 16 -17.18 12.98 2.60
CA ALA A 16 -16.15 12.03 2.17
C ALA A 16 -16.73 10.89 1.30
N ARG A 17 -17.92 10.38 1.62
CA ARG A 17 -18.64 9.42 0.77
C ARG A 17 -18.99 10.00 -0.60
N ALA A 18 -19.40 11.27 -0.64
CA ALA A 18 -19.65 11.98 -1.91
C ALA A 18 -18.37 12.09 -2.75
N LEU A 19 -17.21 12.35 -2.12
CA LEU A 19 -15.92 12.30 -2.80
C LEU A 19 -15.60 10.91 -3.32
N MET A 20 -15.83 9.85 -2.52
CA MET A 20 -15.61 8.47 -2.93
C MET A 20 -16.41 8.07 -4.19
N LYS A 21 -17.63 8.60 -4.33
CA LYS A 21 -18.50 8.41 -5.50
C LYS A 21 -18.13 9.31 -6.70
N SER A 22 -17.24 10.29 -6.51
CA SER A 22 -16.87 11.26 -7.55
C SER A 22 -15.82 10.70 -8.51
N ASN A 23 -16.02 10.94 -9.80
CA ASN A 23 -15.04 10.67 -10.87
C ASN A 23 -14.25 11.92 -11.28
N SER A 24 -14.45 13.05 -10.58
CA SER A 24 -13.76 14.31 -10.89
C SER A 24 -12.36 14.32 -10.30
N LEU A 25 -11.34 14.22 -11.16
CA LEU A 25 -9.94 14.33 -10.76
C LEU A 25 -9.63 15.66 -10.04
N ALA A 26 -10.35 16.74 -10.39
CA ALA A 26 -10.23 18.03 -9.71
C ALA A 26 -10.70 17.93 -8.25
N ASN A 27 -11.88 17.36 -8.00
CA ASN A 27 -12.40 17.19 -6.64
C ASN A 27 -11.44 16.40 -5.74
N TRP A 28 -10.87 15.32 -6.28
CA TRP A 28 -9.87 14.51 -5.58
C TRP A 28 -8.58 15.29 -5.34
N SER A 29 -8.06 15.97 -6.35
CA SER A 29 -6.85 16.78 -6.24
C SER A 29 -7.00 17.90 -5.20
N ASP A 30 -8.16 18.54 -5.15
CA ASP A 30 -8.44 19.61 -4.19
C ASP A 30 -8.57 19.07 -2.77
N ALA A 31 -9.27 17.95 -2.57
CA ALA A 31 -9.33 17.28 -1.28
C ALA A 31 -7.93 16.87 -0.79
N ARG A 32 -7.09 16.30 -1.66
CA ARG A 32 -5.71 15.94 -1.32
C ARG A 32 -4.87 17.15 -0.92
N LYS A 33 -4.98 18.27 -1.63
CA LYS A 33 -4.26 19.53 -1.29
C LYS A 33 -4.67 20.11 0.06
N GLN A 34 -5.88 19.81 0.53
CA GLN A 34 -6.36 20.25 1.85
C GLN A 34 -5.78 19.44 3.01
N TYR A 35 -5.14 18.29 2.76
CA TYR A 35 -4.66 17.40 3.82
C TYR A 35 -3.77 18.07 4.88
N PRO A 36 -2.74 18.88 4.53
CA PRO A 36 -1.92 19.55 5.55
C PRO A 36 -2.74 20.48 6.45
N ALA A 37 -3.67 21.24 5.88
CA ALA A 37 -4.54 22.11 6.65
C ALA A 37 -5.53 21.31 7.50
N ALA A 38 -6.04 20.18 6.97
CA ALA A 38 -6.97 19.28 7.66
C ALA A 38 -6.39 18.63 8.93
N LEU A 39 -5.08 18.35 8.95
CA LEU A 39 -4.38 17.86 10.14
C LEU A 39 -4.42 18.86 11.30
N THR A 40 -4.49 20.15 11.01
CA THR A 40 -4.41 21.23 12.00
C THR A 40 -5.75 21.82 12.42
N ILE A 41 -6.87 21.25 11.94
CA ILE A 41 -8.25 21.67 12.24
C ILE A 41 -8.66 21.53 13.71
N SER A 42 -7.89 20.78 14.49
CA SER A 42 -8.22 20.54 15.90
C SER A 42 -8.06 21.79 16.76
N THR A 43 -8.72 21.78 17.92
CA THR A 43 -8.54 22.76 19.01
C THR A 43 -7.20 22.63 19.74
N MET A 44 -6.23 21.93 19.14
CA MET A 44 -4.90 21.76 19.73
C MET A 44 -4.13 23.08 19.77
N ASP A 45 -3.26 23.25 20.76
CA ASP A 45 -2.28 24.32 20.77
C ASP A 45 -1.28 24.21 19.59
N GLU A 46 -0.59 25.30 19.29
CA GLU A 46 0.34 25.38 18.15
C GLU A 46 1.54 24.43 18.29
N ALA A 47 2.04 24.19 19.51
CA ALA A 47 3.13 23.24 19.73
C ALA A 47 2.71 21.82 19.34
N ARG A 48 1.48 21.44 19.70
CA ARG A 48 0.91 20.14 19.35
C ARG A 48 0.65 20.00 17.85
N LYS A 49 0.18 21.05 17.17
CA LYS A 49 0.01 21.06 15.71
C LYS A 49 1.35 20.93 14.98
N LEU A 50 2.38 21.63 15.45
CA LEU A 50 3.72 21.53 14.89
C LEU A 50 4.30 20.11 15.06
N GLU A 51 4.14 19.52 16.24
CA GLU A 51 4.55 18.14 16.50
C GLU A 51 3.80 17.14 15.62
N LEU A 52 2.48 17.29 15.44
CA LEU A 52 1.70 16.45 14.52
C LEU A 52 2.21 16.56 13.08
N SER A 53 2.54 17.78 12.64
CA SER A 53 3.07 18.03 11.30
C SER A 53 4.44 17.37 11.11
N LYS A 54 5.32 17.42 12.12
CA LYS A 54 6.62 16.72 12.10
C LYS A 54 6.44 15.20 12.05
N LEU A 55 5.53 14.67 12.85
CA LEU A 55 5.20 13.25 12.86
C LEU A 55 4.61 12.79 11.51
N ASP A 56 3.73 13.59 10.91
CA ASP A 56 3.16 13.29 9.59
C ASP A 56 4.23 13.33 8.49
N HIS A 57 5.13 14.31 8.53
CA HIS A 57 6.28 14.37 7.62
C HIS A 57 7.16 13.13 7.75
N PHE A 58 7.49 12.73 8.98
CA PHE A 58 8.23 11.50 9.25
C PHE A 58 7.56 10.28 8.62
N VAL A 59 6.27 10.04 8.91
CA VAL A 59 5.51 8.89 8.37
C VAL A 59 5.41 8.92 6.85
N SER A 60 5.34 10.11 6.24
CA SER A 60 5.08 10.26 4.81
C SER A 60 6.34 10.29 3.94
N THR A 61 7.51 10.63 4.52
CA THR A 61 8.71 10.94 3.72
C THR A 61 10.03 10.42 4.30
N GLU A 62 10.14 10.24 5.62
CA GLU A 62 11.39 9.81 6.27
C GLU A 62 11.38 8.33 6.66
N PHE A 63 10.20 7.72 6.79
CA PHE A 63 10.08 6.32 7.13
C PHE A 63 10.55 5.45 5.96
N ALA A 64 11.74 4.86 6.11
CA ALA A 64 12.30 3.89 5.16
C ALA A 64 13.03 2.76 5.88
N GLY A 65 13.13 1.59 5.24
CA GLY A 65 13.91 0.46 5.76
C GLY A 65 13.28 -0.25 6.98
N PRO A 66 14.07 -1.00 7.76
CA PRO A 66 13.56 -1.91 8.80
C PRO A 66 12.74 -1.21 9.89
N LEU A 67 11.72 -1.90 10.40
CA LEU A 67 10.91 -1.42 11.51
C LEU A 67 11.69 -1.50 12.83
N THR A 68 11.97 -0.35 13.43
CA THR A 68 12.55 -0.26 14.78
C THR A 68 11.50 0.19 15.79
N LYS A 69 11.82 0.05 17.09
CA LYS A 69 10.95 0.51 18.18
C LYS A 69 10.66 2.00 18.07
N GLU A 70 11.68 2.81 17.76
CA GLU A 70 11.56 4.26 17.62
C GLU A 70 10.63 4.64 16.47
N LYS A 71 10.76 3.95 15.32
CA LYS A 71 9.89 4.17 14.16
C LYS A 71 8.45 3.76 14.48
N LEU A 72 8.24 2.63 15.15
CA LEU A 72 6.92 2.19 15.58
C LEU A 72 6.30 3.20 16.56
N SER A 73 7.04 3.65 17.57
CA SER A 73 6.57 4.68 18.52
C SER A 73 6.14 5.96 17.82
N LYS A 74 6.93 6.47 16.87
CA LYS A 74 6.56 7.67 16.09
C LYS A 74 5.27 7.46 15.30
N VAL A 75 5.07 6.32 14.64
CA VAL A 75 3.82 6.00 13.93
C VAL A 75 2.63 5.95 14.90
N VAL A 76 2.80 5.36 16.08
CA VAL A 76 1.75 5.29 17.11
C VAL A 76 1.45 6.67 17.69
N GLN A 77 2.44 7.51 17.95
CA GLN A 77 2.24 8.89 18.40
C GLN A 77 1.51 9.71 17.34
N TRP A 78 1.93 9.60 16.07
CA TRP A 78 1.28 10.25 14.93
C TRP A 78 -0.21 9.90 14.87
N LYS A 79 -0.56 8.60 14.86
CA LYS A 79 -1.95 8.17 14.72
C LYS A 79 -2.82 8.60 15.91
N LEU A 80 -2.28 8.54 17.13
CA LEU A 80 -3.01 8.89 18.36
C LEU A 80 -3.27 10.38 18.47
N LYS A 81 -2.35 11.19 17.95
CA LYS A 81 -2.46 12.65 17.92
C LYS A 81 -3.37 13.14 16.79
N LYS A 82 -3.42 12.38 15.68
CA LYS A 82 -4.31 12.63 14.54
C LYS A 82 -5.76 12.19 14.80
N GLY A 83 -5.97 11.13 15.58
CA GLY A 83 -7.26 10.49 15.80
C GLY A 83 -7.63 10.35 17.28
N THR A 84 -8.32 9.26 17.61
CA THR A 84 -8.82 8.99 18.96
C THR A 84 -7.69 8.59 19.92
N PHE A 85 -7.60 9.29 21.07
CA PHE A 85 -6.65 8.95 22.13
C PHE A 85 -6.96 7.59 22.74
N ARG A 86 -5.95 6.73 22.88
CA ARG A 86 -6.07 5.40 23.49
C ARG A 86 -4.96 5.19 24.53
N PRO A 87 -5.27 5.32 25.83
CA PRO A 87 -4.29 5.12 26.90
C PRO A 87 -3.59 3.76 26.79
N GLY A 88 -2.27 3.75 27.02
CA GLY A 88 -1.46 2.53 27.05
C GLY A 88 -1.12 1.92 25.68
N LEU A 89 -1.72 2.38 24.57
CA LEU A 89 -1.41 1.81 23.25
C LEU A 89 0.05 2.02 22.85
N LEU A 90 0.63 3.19 23.18
CA LEU A 90 2.05 3.47 22.97
C LEU A 90 2.93 2.53 23.79
N GLN A 91 2.65 2.37 25.08
CA GLN A 91 3.39 1.47 25.96
C GLN A 91 3.35 0.01 25.47
N LYS A 92 2.19 -0.45 24.98
CA LYS A 92 2.07 -1.79 24.38
C LYS A 92 2.96 -1.94 23.16
N ALA A 93 2.94 -0.97 22.24
CA ALA A 93 3.79 -0.97 21.05
C ALA A 93 5.28 -0.94 21.41
N GLU A 94 5.65 -0.20 22.46
CA GLU A 94 7.03 -0.08 22.95
C GLU A 94 7.55 -1.31 23.69
N SER A 95 6.66 -2.20 24.14
CA SER A 95 7.04 -3.44 24.82
C SER A 95 7.51 -4.55 23.87
N ASN A 96 7.38 -4.36 22.55
CA ASN A 96 7.89 -5.33 21.58
C ASN A 96 9.42 -5.35 21.61
N THR A 97 10.01 -6.54 21.62
CA THR A 97 11.46 -6.72 21.54
C THR A 97 11.97 -6.52 20.11
N LYS A 98 13.27 -6.30 19.96
CA LYS A 98 13.90 -6.15 18.64
C LYS A 98 13.66 -7.39 17.77
N GLU A 99 13.76 -8.58 18.36
CA GLU A 99 13.59 -9.86 17.66
C GLU A 99 12.17 -10.02 17.11
N LYS A 100 11.15 -9.60 17.87
CA LYS A 100 9.76 -9.60 17.41
C LYS A 100 9.55 -8.61 16.27
N LEU A 101 10.13 -7.41 16.36
CA LEU A 101 10.05 -6.40 15.31
C LEU A 101 10.70 -6.88 14.02
N ASP A 102 11.92 -7.42 14.09
CA ASP A 102 12.65 -7.93 12.94
C ASP A 102 11.90 -9.10 12.28
N THR A 103 11.39 -10.04 13.08
CA THR A 103 10.62 -11.19 12.58
C THR A 103 9.32 -10.74 11.91
N ALA A 104 8.54 -9.89 12.57
CA ALA A 104 7.27 -9.39 12.03
C ALA A 104 7.48 -8.60 10.74
N TRP A 105 8.55 -7.78 10.68
CA TRP A 105 8.89 -7.00 9.50
C TRP A 105 9.32 -7.88 8.33
N LEU A 106 10.15 -8.89 8.58
CA LEU A 106 10.56 -9.85 7.55
C LEU A 106 9.37 -10.66 7.04
N ASP A 107 8.54 -11.19 7.94
CA ASP A 107 7.34 -11.95 7.56
C ASP A 107 6.37 -11.11 6.73
N ALA A 108 6.13 -9.86 7.13
CA ALA A 108 5.31 -8.91 6.37
C ALA A 108 5.90 -8.67 4.96
N THR A 109 7.21 -8.43 4.89
CA THR A 109 7.92 -8.20 3.63
C THR A 109 7.80 -9.41 2.69
N VAL A 110 8.03 -10.60 3.22
CA VAL A 110 7.95 -11.86 2.45
C VAL A 110 6.52 -12.10 1.99
N ALA A 111 5.51 -11.88 2.84
CA ALA A 111 4.11 -12.07 2.48
C ALA A 111 3.68 -11.12 1.35
N ILE A 112 4.03 -9.83 1.46
CA ILE A 112 3.78 -8.83 0.40
C ILE A 112 4.45 -9.26 -0.91
N ALA A 113 5.74 -9.58 -0.87
CA ALA A 113 6.50 -9.92 -2.07
C ALA A 113 5.97 -11.19 -2.73
N LYS A 114 5.63 -12.22 -1.96
CA LYS A 114 5.02 -13.46 -2.47
C LYS A 114 3.71 -13.18 -3.19
N THR A 115 2.80 -12.41 -2.58
CA THR A 115 1.51 -12.09 -3.21
C THR A 115 1.72 -11.38 -4.56
N LEU A 116 2.62 -10.39 -4.61
CA LEU A 116 2.89 -9.68 -5.86
C LEU A 116 3.59 -10.56 -6.91
N VAL A 117 4.49 -11.44 -6.50
CA VAL A 117 5.20 -12.38 -7.39
C VAL A 117 4.24 -13.43 -7.94
N GLU A 118 3.35 -13.98 -7.12
CA GLU A 118 2.33 -14.95 -7.53
C GLU A 118 1.35 -14.35 -8.54
N ASP A 119 0.95 -13.09 -8.37
CA ASP A 119 0.14 -12.37 -9.35
C ASP A 119 0.86 -12.19 -10.69
N VAL A 120 2.14 -11.82 -10.64
CA VAL A 120 2.96 -11.63 -11.84
C VAL A 120 3.18 -12.96 -12.57
N LYS A 121 3.40 -14.06 -11.85
CA LYS A 121 3.58 -15.41 -12.43
C LYS A 121 2.26 -16.03 -12.90
N GLY A 122 1.16 -15.80 -12.17
CA GLY A 122 -0.17 -16.33 -12.44
C GLY A 122 -0.94 -15.55 -13.51
N GLY A 123 -0.44 -14.38 -13.91
CA GLY A 123 -0.96 -13.54 -14.98
C GLY A 123 -0.79 -14.17 -16.37
N GLY A 124 -1.49 -15.27 -16.65
CA GLY A 124 -1.84 -15.63 -18.02
C GLY A 124 -2.67 -14.51 -18.67
N ASN A 125 -2.78 -14.56 -20.01
CA ASN A 125 -3.24 -13.53 -20.96
C ASN A 125 -4.54 -12.74 -20.64
N ASN A 126 -5.24 -13.02 -19.53
CA ASN A 126 -6.53 -12.42 -19.15
C ASN A 126 -6.56 -11.72 -17.77
N SER A 127 -5.47 -11.65 -16.98
CA SER A 127 -5.50 -10.89 -15.70
C SER A 127 -5.11 -9.42 -15.89
N THR A 128 -6.12 -8.55 -15.95
CA THR A 128 -5.94 -7.11 -16.26
C THR A 128 -5.37 -6.30 -15.09
N SER A 129 -5.40 -6.77 -13.84
CA SER A 129 -5.01 -5.98 -12.66
C SER A 129 -4.20 -6.74 -11.61
N ILE A 130 -3.07 -6.15 -11.18
CA ILE A 130 -2.28 -6.63 -10.04
C ILE A 130 -3.03 -6.37 -8.73
N GLU A 131 -3.04 -7.34 -7.82
CA GLU A 131 -3.76 -7.36 -6.55
C GLU A 131 -2.95 -6.67 -5.43
N LEU A 132 -2.58 -5.41 -5.68
CA LEU A 132 -1.90 -4.53 -4.70
C LEU A 132 -2.63 -4.49 -3.35
N ASP A 133 -3.96 -4.53 -3.37
CA ASP A 133 -4.79 -4.54 -2.18
C ASP A 133 -4.56 -5.79 -1.32
N LYS A 134 -4.46 -6.99 -1.94
CA LYS A 134 -4.19 -8.24 -1.21
C LYS A 134 -2.78 -8.27 -0.66
N ALA A 135 -1.79 -7.79 -1.41
CA ALA A 135 -0.42 -7.69 -0.94
C ALA A 135 -0.34 -6.82 0.34
N GLY A 136 -0.99 -5.64 0.33
CA GLY A 136 -1.07 -4.79 1.51
C GLY A 136 -1.76 -5.45 2.71
N VAL A 137 -2.83 -6.23 2.47
CA VAL A 137 -3.55 -6.98 3.52
C VAL A 137 -2.68 -8.04 4.17
N GLU A 138 -1.91 -8.82 3.39
CA GLU A 138 -1.02 -9.82 3.94
C GLU A 138 0.12 -9.19 4.76
N GLY A 139 0.67 -8.05 4.32
CA GLY A 139 1.62 -7.29 5.13
C GLY A 139 1.04 -6.84 6.48
N VAL A 140 -0.18 -6.28 6.45
CA VAL A 140 -0.88 -5.83 7.67
C VAL A 140 -1.17 -6.99 8.62
N LYS A 141 -1.59 -8.14 8.09
CA LYS A 141 -1.87 -9.36 8.85
C LYS A 141 -0.65 -9.87 9.59
N GLN A 142 0.54 -9.85 8.99
CA GLN A 142 1.76 -10.31 9.68
C GLN A 142 2.12 -9.39 10.85
N LEU A 143 2.02 -8.07 10.68
CA LEU A 143 2.28 -7.12 11.77
C LEU A 143 1.23 -7.23 12.90
N ASP A 144 -0.06 -7.36 12.54
CA ASP A 144 -1.18 -7.57 13.48
C ASP A 144 -1.02 -8.85 14.31
N LYS A 145 -0.58 -9.93 13.67
CA LYS A 145 -0.37 -11.23 14.32
C LYS A 145 0.77 -11.21 15.35
N HIS A 146 1.87 -10.53 15.04
CA HIS A 146 3.13 -10.71 15.76
C HIS A 146 3.43 -9.62 16.79
N LEU A 147 2.89 -8.41 16.62
CA LEU A 147 3.25 -7.25 17.43
C LEU A 147 2.17 -6.87 18.43
N PHE A 148 2.56 -6.74 19.70
CA PHE A 148 1.65 -6.31 20.75
C PHE A 148 1.33 -4.82 20.62
N GLY A 149 0.05 -4.45 20.78
CA GLY A 149 -0.40 -3.07 20.60
C GLY A 149 -0.44 -2.60 19.14
N VAL A 150 -0.31 -3.52 18.18
CA VAL A 150 -0.38 -3.23 16.75
C VAL A 150 -1.55 -4.02 16.18
N GLY A 151 -2.72 -3.39 16.03
CA GLY A 151 -3.85 -3.96 15.28
C GLY A 151 -3.88 -3.49 13.81
N PRO A 152 -4.90 -3.86 13.02
CA PRO A 152 -4.99 -3.51 11.59
C PRO A 152 -4.79 -2.02 11.29
N ALA A 153 -5.33 -1.12 12.13
CA ALA A 153 -5.11 0.32 11.96
C ALA A 153 -3.65 0.75 12.15
N THR A 154 -2.92 0.13 13.07
CA THR A 154 -1.51 0.48 13.32
C THR A 154 -0.60 -0.17 12.29
N ALA A 155 -0.85 -1.44 11.99
CA ALA A 155 -0.13 -2.17 10.97
C ALA A 155 -0.28 -1.50 9.60
N SER A 156 -1.49 -1.05 9.21
CA SER A 156 -1.69 -0.33 7.95
C SER A 156 -0.99 1.02 7.90
N ALA A 157 -0.87 1.75 9.02
CA ALA A 157 -0.07 2.96 9.09
C ALA A 157 1.41 2.69 8.80
N VAL A 158 1.94 1.60 9.36
CA VAL A 158 3.34 1.17 9.18
C VAL A 158 3.60 0.75 7.73
N VAL A 159 2.74 -0.08 7.14
CA VAL A 159 2.93 -0.56 5.76
C VAL A 159 2.71 0.58 4.75
N ALA A 160 1.73 1.47 4.95
CA ALA A 160 1.48 2.61 4.06
C ALA A 160 2.63 3.63 4.03
N ALA A 161 3.47 3.66 5.07
CA ALA A 161 4.64 4.54 5.13
C ALA A 161 5.71 4.15 4.09
N VAL A 162 5.84 2.85 3.80
CA VAL A 162 6.86 2.30 2.89
C VAL A 162 6.30 1.81 1.55
N LEU A 163 5.04 1.38 1.53
CA LEU A 163 4.34 0.82 0.37
C LEU A 163 2.95 1.46 0.25
N PRO A 164 2.89 2.79 -0.01
CA PRO A 164 1.64 3.54 -0.09
C PRO A 164 0.69 3.06 -1.20
N GLU A 165 1.19 2.34 -2.20
CA GLU A 165 0.43 1.84 -3.33
C GLU A 165 -0.35 0.58 -2.98
N CYS A 166 0.21 -0.24 -2.09
CA CYS A 166 -0.43 -1.46 -1.60
C CYS A 166 -1.34 -1.20 -0.40
N CYS A 167 -1.10 -0.14 0.36
CA CYS A 167 -1.66 0.02 1.70
C CYS A 167 -2.18 1.43 1.97
N ALA A 168 -3.45 1.54 2.34
CA ALA A 168 -4.06 2.73 2.90
C ALA A 168 -4.07 2.66 4.44
N PHE A 169 -3.65 3.73 5.11
CA PHE A 169 -3.86 3.83 6.56
C PHE A 169 -5.36 3.83 6.90
N MET A 170 -5.78 2.91 7.78
CA MET A 170 -7.16 2.74 8.24
C MET A 170 -7.52 3.78 9.32
N SER A 171 -7.64 5.05 8.94
CA SER A 171 -8.16 6.11 9.82
C SER A 171 -9.69 6.06 9.90
N ASP A 172 -10.26 6.48 11.03
CA ASP A 172 -11.71 6.48 11.25
C ASP A 172 -12.45 7.28 10.17
N GLU A 173 -11.93 8.45 9.80
CA GLU A 173 -12.50 9.34 8.78
C GLU A 173 -12.48 8.71 7.39
N ALA A 174 -11.33 8.15 6.99
CA ALA A 174 -11.20 7.51 5.69
C ALA A 174 -12.06 6.23 5.63
N LEU A 175 -12.11 5.48 6.72
CA LEU A 175 -12.91 4.26 6.84
C LEU A 175 -14.41 4.56 6.71
N LEU A 176 -14.91 5.61 7.37
CA LEU A 176 -16.29 6.08 7.19
C LEU A 176 -16.54 6.64 5.78
N GLY A 177 -15.59 7.42 5.25
CA GLY A 177 -15.67 8.04 3.92
C GLY A 177 -15.64 7.05 2.77
N SER A 178 -14.95 5.92 2.94
CA SER A 178 -14.85 4.85 1.93
C SER A 178 -16.17 4.11 1.70
N GLY A 179 -17.15 4.26 2.61
CA GLY A 179 -18.45 3.59 2.54
C GLY A 179 -18.41 2.09 2.83
N VAL A 180 -17.36 1.56 3.46
CA VAL A 180 -17.30 0.16 3.90
C VAL A 180 -18.43 -0.18 4.88
N PHE A 181 -18.78 0.78 5.71
CA PHE A 181 -19.94 0.70 6.59
C PHE A 181 -21.16 1.38 5.96
N PRO A 182 -22.39 0.96 6.29
CA PRO A 182 -23.60 1.71 5.94
C PRO A 182 -23.58 3.11 6.59
N GLU A 183 -24.40 4.02 6.08
CA GLU A 183 -24.45 5.42 6.55
C GLU A 183 -24.93 5.55 8.00
N SER A 184 -25.62 4.54 8.53
CA SER A 184 -26.07 4.49 9.93
C SER A 184 -24.94 4.26 10.95
N VAL A 185 -23.74 3.86 10.52
CA VAL A 185 -22.61 3.60 11.41
C VAL A 185 -21.78 4.86 11.61
N GLY A 186 -21.71 5.34 12.85
CA GLY A 186 -20.88 6.47 13.26
C GLY A 186 -19.49 6.05 13.77
N LYS A 187 -18.70 7.04 14.23
CA LYS A 187 -17.33 6.83 14.74
C LYS A 187 -17.27 5.86 15.94
N ASN A 188 -18.31 5.82 16.77
CA ASN A 188 -18.33 5.00 17.99
C ASN A 188 -18.55 3.51 17.73
N ASP A 189 -19.04 3.14 16.55
CA ASP A 189 -19.41 1.77 16.20
C ASP A 189 -18.41 1.11 15.24
N LEU A 190 -17.26 1.75 15.03
CA LEU A 190 -16.22 1.26 14.14
C LEU A 190 -15.55 -0.01 14.67
N LYS A 191 -15.48 -1.02 13.82
CA LYS A 191 -14.75 -2.27 14.05
C LYS A 191 -13.46 -2.29 13.25
N TYR A 192 -12.37 -2.68 13.90
CA TYR A 192 -11.01 -2.67 13.33
C TYR A 192 -10.51 -4.10 13.12
N THR A 193 -11.26 -4.90 12.37
CA THR A 193 -10.87 -6.28 12.04
C THR A 193 -10.13 -6.33 10.71
N LEU A 194 -9.30 -7.37 10.51
CA LEU A 194 -8.58 -7.57 9.25
C LEU A 194 -9.54 -7.68 8.04
N LYS A 195 -10.73 -8.27 8.21
CA LYS A 195 -11.75 -8.37 7.15
C LYS A 195 -12.24 -6.98 6.71
N ILE A 196 -12.52 -6.10 7.66
CA ILE A 196 -12.97 -4.73 7.38
C ILE A 196 -11.84 -3.94 6.74
N TYR A 197 -10.61 -4.13 7.23
CA TYR A 197 -9.43 -3.53 6.63
C TYR A 197 -9.24 -3.96 5.17
N ALA A 198 -9.40 -5.25 4.84
CA ALA A 198 -9.24 -5.74 3.48
C ALA A 198 -10.21 -5.07 2.50
N GLU A 199 -11.49 -4.94 2.88
CA GLU A 199 -12.49 -4.24 2.07
C GLU A 199 -12.19 -2.74 1.94
N PHE A 200 -11.75 -2.10 3.03
CA PHE A 200 -11.31 -0.69 3.02
C PHE A 200 -10.12 -0.46 2.08
N ASN A 201 -9.09 -1.29 2.18
CA ASN A 201 -7.87 -1.16 1.39
C ASN A 201 -8.15 -1.42 -0.09
N LYS A 202 -8.96 -2.42 -0.39
CA LYS A 202 -9.44 -2.71 -1.76
C LYS A 202 -10.06 -1.48 -2.40
N ARG A 203 -11.02 -0.83 -1.72
CA ARG A 203 -11.66 0.39 -2.23
C ARG A 203 -10.68 1.53 -2.49
N CYS A 204 -9.69 1.71 -1.61
CA CYS A 204 -8.68 2.76 -1.79
C CYS A 204 -7.77 2.46 -2.99
N VAL A 205 -7.35 1.21 -3.17
CA VAL A 205 -6.54 0.77 -4.31
C VAL A 205 -7.32 0.88 -5.62
N GLU A 206 -8.58 0.44 -5.65
CA GLU A 206 -9.45 0.57 -6.83
C GLU A 206 -9.66 2.02 -7.23
N LYS A 207 -9.95 2.90 -6.25
CA LYS A 207 -10.09 4.33 -6.52
C LYS A 207 -8.78 4.95 -7.02
N ALA A 208 -7.63 4.56 -6.48
CA ALA A 208 -6.34 5.03 -6.97
C ALA A 208 -6.11 4.61 -8.44
N LYS A 209 -6.46 3.37 -8.81
CA LYS A 209 -6.41 2.87 -10.19
C LYS A 209 -7.31 3.71 -11.11
N GLU A 210 -8.56 3.96 -10.71
CA GLU A 210 -9.50 4.81 -11.47
C GLU A 210 -8.97 6.22 -11.70
N LEU A 211 -8.42 6.86 -10.67
CA LEU A 211 -7.88 8.22 -10.76
C LEU A 211 -6.65 8.29 -11.66
N ASN A 212 -5.76 7.31 -11.59
CA ASN A 212 -4.59 7.21 -12.47
C ASN A 212 -5.01 6.99 -13.94
N PHE A 213 -6.04 6.18 -14.18
CA PHE A 213 -6.59 5.97 -15.52
C PHE A 213 -7.22 7.25 -16.08
N ALA A 214 -8.05 7.94 -15.29
CA ALA A 214 -8.66 9.21 -15.68
C ALA A 214 -7.60 10.27 -16.00
N ALA A 215 -6.56 10.38 -15.17
CA ALA A 215 -5.47 11.32 -15.35
C ALA A 215 -4.59 11.02 -16.58
N THR A 216 -4.53 9.77 -17.01
CA THR A 216 -3.87 9.37 -18.27
C THR A 216 -4.75 9.69 -19.48
N SER A 217 -6.07 9.49 -19.37
CA SER A 217 -7.04 9.70 -20.45
C SER A 217 -7.26 11.17 -20.79
N THR A 218 -7.13 12.08 -19.84
CA THR A 218 -7.18 13.54 -20.08
C THR A 218 -6.00 14.06 -20.91
N ARG A 219 -4.90 13.29 -21.03
CA ARG A 219 -3.71 13.65 -21.80
C ARG A 219 -3.85 13.35 -23.29
N THR A 220 -4.61 12.33 -23.67
CA THR A 220 -4.74 11.94 -25.09
C THR A 220 -5.68 12.84 -25.88
N THR A 221 -6.51 13.64 -25.20
CA THR A 221 -7.53 14.51 -25.82
C THR A 221 -7.19 16.01 -25.81
N GLY A 222 -6.12 16.42 -25.12
CA GLY A 222 -5.67 17.82 -25.06
C GLY A 222 -4.16 17.91 -25.29
N ALA A 223 -3.73 18.91 -26.06
CA ALA A 223 -2.35 19.16 -26.53
C ALA A 223 -1.25 18.60 -25.61
N ALA A 224 -0.33 17.82 -26.20
CA ALA A 224 0.80 17.18 -25.55
C ALA A 224 1.65 18.18 -24.75
N ASN A 225 1.33 18.36 -23.47
CA ASN A 225 2.16 19.11 -22.55
C ASN A 225 3.27 18.18 -22.07
N LYS A 226 4.49 18.38 -22.58
CA LYS A 226 5.64 17.49 -22.41
C LYS A 226 6.25 17.50 -21.00
N ASP A 227 5.80 18.36 -20.09
CA ASP A 227 6.47 18.59 -18.79
C ASP A 227 5.58 18.47 -17.53
N ALA A 228 4.42 17.82 -17.58
CA ALA A 228 3.60 17.65 -16.39
C ALA A 228 3.91 16.33 -15.66
N ASN A 229 4.75 16.42 -14.63
CA ASN A 229 4.93 15.37 -13.61
C ASN A 229 3.56 15.10 -12.93
N LEU A 230 2.80 14.18 -13.48
CA LEU A 230 1.43 13.90 -13.06
C LEU A 230 1.47 13.18 -11.72
N PHE A 231 0.72 13.70 -10.74
CA PHE A 231 0.61 13.05 -9.45
C PHE A 231 0.05 11.64 -9.61
N ILE A 232 0.83 10.63 -9.20
CA ILE A 232 0.41 9.23 -9.19
C ILE A 232 -0.38 8.97 -7.90
N TRP A 233 -1.62 8.52 -8.07
CA TRP A 233 -2.48 8.14 -6.96
C TRP A 233 -2.10 6.78 -6.42
N THR A 234 -1.99 6.72 -5.10
CA THR A 234 -1.75 5.52 -4.30
C THR A 234 -2.91 5.31 -3.32
N ALA A 235 -3.03 4.11 -2.74
CA ALA A 235 -4.05 3.83 -1.72
C ALA A 235 -3.94 4.81 -0.53
N ASP A 236 -2.71 5.12 -0.09
CA ASP A 236 -2.47 6.13 0.94
C ASP A 236 -2.91 7.54 0.51
N SER A 237 -2.66 7.96 -0.72
CA SER A 237 -3.09 9.28 -1.19
C SER A 237 -4.63 9.42 -1.24
N VAL A 238 -5.34 8.33 -1.55
CA VAL A 238 -6.80 8.28 -1.53
C VAL A 238 -7.31 8.41 -0.09
N GLN A 239 -6.79 7.65 0.87
CA GLN A 239 -7.25 7.79 2.27
C GLN A 239 -6.95 9.18 2.84
N ARG A 240 -5.83 9.81 2.48
CA ARG A 240 -5.52 11.19 2.88
C ARG A 240 -6.52 12.20 2.31
N ALA A 241 -6.94 12.03 1.06
CA ALA A 241 -7.97 12.88 0.46
C ALA A 241 -9.33 12.68 1.15
N LEU A 242 -9.71 11.45 1.47
CA LEU A 242 -10.93 11.16 2.23
C LEU A 242 -10.87 11.77 3.63
N TYR A 243 -9.76 11.60 4.35
CA TYR A 243 -9.52 12.22 5.66
C TYR A 243 -9.67 13.75 5.58
N ALA A 244 -9.00 14.39 4.61
CA ALA A 244 -9.05 15.83 4.45
C ALA A 244 -10.47 16.31 4.19
N LYS A 245 -11.17 15.68 3.25
CA LYS A 245 -12.56 16.03 2.91
C LYS A 245 -13.48 15.90 4.11
N PHE A 246 -13.33 14.81 4.87
CA PHE A 246 -14.09 14.56 6.08
C PHE A 246 -13.87 15.67 7.11
N ARG A 247 -12.61 15.95 7.46
CA ARG A 247 -12.26 16.91 8.52
C ARG A 247 -12.65 18.35 8.16
N CYS A 248 -12.46 18.74 6.90
CA CYS A 248 -12.85 20.07 6.42
C CYS A 248 -14.38 20.26 6.46
N ALA A 249 -15.16 19.24 6.13
CA ALA A 249 -16.62 19.30 6.19
C ALA A 249 -17.15 19.27 7.64
N ASP A 250 -16.57 18.46 8.53
CA ASP A 250 -16.86 18.49 9.97
C ASP A 250 -16.59 19.89 10.56
N HIS A 251 -15.44 20.50 10.22
CA HIS A 251 -15.09 21.84 10.67
C HIS A 251 -16.08 22.89 10.18
N ALA A 252 -16.44 22.86 8.89
CA ALA A 252 -17.42 23.77 8.31
C ALA A 252 -18.80 23.62 8.97
N SER A 253 -19.22 22.38 9.24
CA SER A 253 -20.50 22.08 9.89
C SER A 253 -20.54 22.54 11.34
N ALA A 254 -19.38 22.59 12.02
CA ALA A 254 -19.24 23.12 13.38
C ALA A 254 -19.12 24.66 13.44
N GLY A 255 -19.39 25.38 12.35
CA GLY A 255 -19.28 26.85 12.27
C GLY A 255 -17.87 27.36 12.01
N GLY A 256 -16.92 26.46 11.73
CA GLY A 256 -15.57 26.83 11.29
C GLY A 256 -15.58 27.40 9.86
N GLY A 257 -14.73 28.40 9.61
CA GLY A 257 -14.60 28.99 8.28
C GLY A 257 -14.08 28.02 7.20
N THR A 258 -14.21 28.41 5.93
CA THR A 258 -13.61 27.67 4.82
C THR A 258 -12.10 27.65 4.97
N ILE A 259 -11.53 26.44 4.94
CA ILE A 259 -10.09 26.26 5.07
C ILE A 259 -9.47 26.44 3.70
N GLY A 260 -8.78 27.57 3.51
CA GLY A 260 -8.00 27.82 2.31
C GLY A 260 -6.89 26.77 2.16
N THR A 261 -6.49 26.51 0.92
CA THR A 261 -5.23 25.78 0.67
C THR A 261 -4.11 26.61 1.28
N THR A 262 -3.51 26.16 2.37
CA THR A 262 -2.40 26.90 2.99
C THR A 262 -1.30 27.08 1.95
N LYS A 263 -0.85 28.31 1.74
CA LYS A 263 0.48 28.54 1.16
C LYS A 263 1.44 27.94 2.17
N SER A 264 1.96 26.74 1.86
CA SER A 264 2.94 26.05 2.71
C SER A 264 4.03 27.05 3.12
N PRO A 265 4.44 27.12 4.40
CA PRO A 265 5.46 28.09 4.86
C PRO A 265 6.81 27.92 4.15
N ASP A 266 7.01 26.87 3.37
CA ASP A 266 8.15 26.70 2.51
C ASP A 266 7.72 26.15 1.15
N LYS A 267 8.04 26.86 0.07
CA LYS A 267 7.97 26.33 -1.31
C LYS A 267 8.77 25.03 -1.51
N LYS A 268 9.56 24.60 -0.52
CA LYS A 268 10.32 23.34 -0.50
C LYS A 268 9.59 22.17 0.18
N ASN A 269 8.47 22.40 0.87
CA ASN A 269 7.80 21.41 1.72
C ASN A 269 6.46 20.92 1.17
N SER A 270 6.13 21.24 -0.09
CA SER A 270 5.00 20.60 -0.75
C SER A 270 5.31 19.12 -0.90
N ALA A 271 4.50 18.29 -0.25
CA ALA A 271 4.52 16.83 -0.21
C ALA A 271 4.33 16.17 -1.61
N ALA A 272 5.14 16.55 -2.59
CA ALA A 272 5.39 15.73 -3.75
C ALA A 272 6.25 14.56 -3.25
N ARG A 273 5.61 13.39 -3.14
CA ARG A 273 6.29 12.12 -2.94
C ARG A 273 7.40 11.98 -4.00
N LYS A 274 8.57 11.47 -3.61
CA LYS A 274 9.75 11.40 -4.49
C LYS A 274 9.46 10.43 -5.65
N PRO A 275 10.17 10.47 -6.79
CA PRO A 275 10.02 9.49 -7.87
C PRO A 275 10.15 8.02 -7.39
N GLU A 276 10.96 7.81 -6.35
CA GLU A 276 11.12 6.52 -5.65
C GLU A 276 9.82 5.98 -5.04
N ASP A 277 8.82 6.86 -4.82
CA ASP A 277 7.56 6.49 -4.22
C ASP A 277 6.57 5.80 -5.16
N THR A 278 6.86 5.83 -6.47
CA THR A 278 6.01 5.27 -7.54
C THR A 278 6.72 4.20 -8.36
N GLU A 279 7.99 3.90 -8.00
CA GLU A 279 8.86 2.90 -8.63
C GLU A 279 8.14 1.54 -8.76
N LEU A 280 7.38 1.12 -7.73
CA LEU A 280 6.63 -0.12 -7.78
C LEU A 280 5.52 -0.09 -8.84
N LEU A 281 4.72 0.98 -8.91
CA LEU A 281 3.67 1.12 -9.92
C LEU A 281 4.23 1.25 -11.34
N GLU A 282 5.43 1.78 -11.50
CA GLU A 282 6.13 1.85 -12.78
C GLU A 282 6.63 0.47 -13.20
N VAL A 283 7.31 -0.25 -12.32
CA VAL A 283 7.80 -1.62 -12.55
C VAL A 283 6.64 -2.57 -12.92
N LEU A 284 5.52 -2.44 -12.23
CA LEU A 284 4.32 -3.22 -12.45
C LEU A 284 3.58 -2.86 -13.76
N ARG A 285 3.85 -1.69 -14.34
CA ARG A 285 3.22 -1.20 -15.59
C ARG A 285 4.01 -1.58 -16.83
N HIS A 286 5.34 -1.45 -16.79
CA HIS A 286 6.22 -1.67 -17.96
C HIS A 286 6.26 -3.14 -18.41
N GLY A 287 6.12 -4.09 -17.49
CA GLY A 287 6.10 -5.50 -17.89
C GLY A 287 4.83 -5.99 -18.58
N LYS A 288 3.85 -5.11 -18.86
CA LYS A 288 2.69 -5.46 -19.69
C LYS A 288 2.75 -4.88 -21.11
N SER A 289 3.59 -3.87 -21.39
CA SER A 289 3.54 -3.13 -22.66
C SER A 289 4.40 -3.71 -23.78
N ASP A 290 5.45 -4.48 -23.47
CA ASP A 290 6.54 -4.63 -24.43
C ASP A 290 6.46 -5.90 -25.31
N GLY A 291 5.46 -6.77 -25.11
CA GLY A 291 5.26 -7.98 -25.93
C GLY A 291 6.44 -9.00 -25.91
N LEU A 292 7.54 -8.64 -25.27
CA LEU A 292 8.81 -9.36 -25.16
C LEU A 292 9.34 -9.12 -23.73
N GLY A 293 8.86 -9.93 -22.78
CA GLY A 293 9.36 -9.97 -21.40
C GLY A 293 8.40 -9.32 -20.39
N GLY A 294 7.68 -10.16 -19.63
CA GLY A 294 6.87 -9.71 -18.50
C GLY A 294 7.70 -8.99 -17.44
N THR A 295 7.05 -8.29 -16.49
CA THR A 295 7.76 -7.77 -15.31
C THR A 295 8.40 -9.00 -14.65
N ASP A 296 9.73 -9.11 -14.68
CA ASP A 296 10.38 -10.25 -14.06
C ASP A 296 10.11 -10.18 -12.54
N SER A 297 9.74 -11.32 -11.96
CA SER A 297 9.44 -11.44 -10.53
C SER A 297 10.59 -10.92 -9.68
N ASP A 298 11.82 -11.04 -10.18
CA ASP A 298 13.04 -10.53 -9.57
C ASP A 298 13.03 -9.00 -9.42
N THR A 299 12.49 -8.25 -10.40
CA THR A 299 12.40 -6.79 -10.32
C THR A 299 11.41 -6.35 -9.24
N VAL A 300 10.27 -7.03 -9.12
CA VAL A 300 9.31 -6.78 -8.04
C VAL A 300 9.97 -7.03 -6.68
N VAL A 301 10.66 -8.16 -6.53
CA VAL A 301 11.38 -8.50 -5.31
C VAL A 301 12.43 -7.44 -4.95
N LYS A 302 13.21 -6.97 -5.93
CA LYS A 302 14.22 -5.91 -5.74
C LYS A 302 13.63 -4.62 -5.20
N VAL A 303 12.53 -4.15 -5.78
CA VAL A 303 11.86 -2.91 -5.33
C VAL A 303 11.33 -3.08 -3.91
N ILE A 304 10.69 -4.20 -3.60
CA ILE A 304 10.17 -4.46 -2.25
C ILE A 304 11.32 -4.56 -1.24
N ALA A 305 12.37 -5.32 -1.55
CA ALA A 305 13.56 -5.47 -0.69
C ALA A 305 14.21 -4.12 -0.38
N LYS A 306 14.39 -3.26 -1.40
CA LYS A 306 14.94 -1.90 -1.26
C LYS A 306 14.09 -1.03 -0.33
N ARG A 307 12.77 -0.94 -0.56
CA ARG A 307 11.88 -0.06 0.23
C ARG A 307 11.71 -0.54 1.66
N MET A 308 11.64 -1.86 1.85
CA MET A 308 11.51 -2.49 3.16
C MET A 308 12.86 -2.58 3.89
N GLY A 309 13.98 -2.36 3.19
CA GLY A 309 15.34 -2.48 3.73
C GLY A 309 15.68 -3.89 4.20
N VAL A 310 15.19 -4.90 3.49
CA VAL A 310 15.47 -6.32 3.74
C VAL A 310 16.45 -6.82 2.68
N PRO A 311 17.43 -7.69 3.02
CA PRO A 311 18.34 -8.25 2.02
C PRO A 311 17.59 -8.94 0.88
N GLU A 312 17.92 -8.58 -0.36
CA GLU A 312 17.29 -9.13 -1.57
C GLU A 312 17.42 -10.67 -1.62
N SER A 313 18.59 -11.20 -1.28
CA SER A 313 18.85 -12.65 -1.24
C SER A 313 17.89 -13.39 -0.30
N ALA A 314 17.57 -12.79 0.85
CA ALA A 314 16.64 -13.37 1.82
C ALA A 314 15.19 -13.39 1.29
N LEU A 315 14.81 -12.43 0.44
CA LEU A 315 13.50 -12.41 -0.20
C LEU A 315 13.43 -13.40 -1.36
N LEU A 316 14.42 -13.42 -2.25
CA LEU A 316 14.44 -14.27 -3.44
C LEU A 316 14.30 -15.75 -3.07
N GLU A 317 15.08 -16.21 -2.07
CA GLU A 317 15.00 -17.57 -1.53
C GLU A 317 13.58 -17.90 -1.03
N LYS A 318 12.97 -16.97 -0.29
CA LYS A 318 11.64 -17.19 0.30
C LYS A 318 10.51 -17.07 -0.70
N CYS A 319 10.65 -16.28 -1.77
CA CYS A 319 9.62 -16.03 -2.79
C CYS A 319 9.69 -16.97 -4.01
N GLY A 320 10.70 -17.84 -4.08
CA GLY A 320 10.90 -18.72 -5.24
C GLY A 320 11.16 -17.95 -6.54
N ALA A 321 11.75 -16.76 -6.43
CA ALA A 321 12.20 -15.93 -7.54
C ALA A 321 13.71 -16.21 -7.70
N GLY A 322 14.15 -16.67 -8.88
CA GLY A 322 15.52 -17.17 -9.12
C GLY A 322 15.66 -18.59 -9.69
N ASP A 323 14.55 -19.33 -9.85
CA ASP A 323 14.59 -20.77 -10.17
C ASP A 323 14.53 -21.12 -11.67
N GLU A 324 14.26 -20.14 -12.54
CA GLU A 324 14.12 -20.35 -14.00
C GLU A 324 15.49 -20.54 -14.69
N VAL A 325 16.52 -19.77 -14.31
CA VAL A 325 17.86 -19.87 -14.90
C VAL A 325 18.62 -21.12 -14.40
N GLY A 326 18.34 -21.56 -13.17
CA GLY A 326 18.97 -22.75 -12.57
C GLY A 326 18.40 -24.08 -13.09
N LYS A 327 17.10 -24.16 -13.36
CA LYS A 327 16.45 -25.37 -13.92
C LYS A 327 16.83 -25.61 -15.38
N ALA A 328 17.04 -24.56 -16.18
CA ALA A 328 17.55 -24.68 -17.55
C ALA A 328 18.97 -25.26 -17.59
N LYS A 329 19.86 -24.82 -16.69
CA LYS A 329 21.22 -25.38 -16.57
C LYS A 329 21.21 -26.82 -16.06
N ARG A 330 20.40 -27.16 -15.04
CA ARG A 330 20.32 -28.54 -14.52
C ARG A 330 19.76 -29.55 -15.53
N LYS A 331 18.77 -29.16 -16.35
CA LYS A 331 18.26 -30.03 -17.44
C LYS A 331 19.28 -30.29 -18.54
N ASN A 332 20.17 -29.34 -18.81
CA ASN A 332 21.21 -29.52 -19.84
C ASN A 332 22.37 -30.41 -19.35
N THR A 333 22.68 -30.39 -18.05
CA THR A 333 23.72 -31.27 -17.49
C THR A 333 23.26 -32.72 -17.39
N ASP A 334 21.98 -32.97 -17.06
CA ASP A 334 21.44 -34.34 -16.97
C ASP A 334 21.22 -35.02 -18.32
N GLN A 335 20.90 -34.27 -19.39
CA GLN A 335 20.82 -34.83 -20.74
C GLN A 335 22.19 -35.19 -21.33
N SER A 336 23.26 -34.49 -20.92
CA SER A 336 24.62 -34.81 -21.38
C SER A 336 25.20 -36.07 -20.70
N LYS A 337 24.81 -36.35 -19.44
CA LYS A 337 25.21 -37.59 -18.73
C LYS A 337 24.44 -38.83 -19.16
N ALA A 338 23.18 -38.69 -19.59
CA ALA A 338 22.35 -39.83 -19.99
C ALA A 338 22.68 -40.39 -21.40
N LYS A 339 23.40 -39.63 -22.25
CA LYS A 339 23.83 -40.09 -23.60
C LYS A 339 25.19 -40.79 -23.62
N SER A 340 25.94 -40.83 -22.51
CA SER A 340 27.28 -41.42 -22.46
C SER A 340 27.34 -42.87 -21.96
N SER A 341 26.22 -43.50 -21.54
CA SER A 341 26.25 -44.80 -20.85
C SER A 341 25.52 -45.95 -21.56
N LYS A 342 25.16 -45.84 -22.84
CA LYS A 342 24.61 -46.95 -23.62
C LYS A 342 25.45 -47.27 -24.85
N SER A 343 26.56 -47.97 -24.62
CA SER A 343 27.24 -48.77 -25.64
C SER A 343 28.15 -49.80 -24.95
N SER A 344 27.68 -51.05 -24.89
CA SER A 344 28.42 -52.32 -24.87
C SER A 344 27.96 -53.29 -23.78
N ALA A 345 27.06 -54.21 -24.14
CA ALA A 345 27.00 -55.56 -23.56
C ALA A 345 26.07 -56.46 -24.42
N SER A 346 26.67 -57.31 -25.26
CA SER A 346 26.00 -58.44 -25.91
C SER A 346 25.83 -59.60 -24.91
N PRO A 347 24.71 -60.35 -24.92
CA PRO A 347 24.61 -61.60 -24.19
C PRO A 347 24.70 -62.84 -25.09
N MET A 348 25.70 -63.68 -24.84
CA MET A 348 25.72 -65.10 -25.25
C MET A 348 24.60 -65.86 -24.53
N LYS A 349 23.75 -66.57 -25.28
CA LYS A 349 22.88 -67.63 -24.74
C LYS A 349 23.23 -68.98 -25.35
N LYS A 350 23.74 -69.87 -24.49
CA LYS A 350 23.79 -71.33 -24.68
C LYS A 350 22.39 -71.92 -24.42
N LYS A 351 21.93 -72.85 -25.26
CA LYS A 351 21.10 -74.04 -24.96
C LYS A 351 20.93 -74.81 -26.27
N ARG A 352 21.58 -75.97 -26.46
CA ARG A 352 21.29 -77.35 -25.99
C ARG A 352 20.64 -78.17 -27.13
N LYS A 353 21.45 -79.05 -27.71
CA LYS A 353 21.11 -80.19 -28.58
C LYS A 353 20.37 -81.28 -27.78
N LYS A 354 19.39 -81.93 -28.41
CA LYS A 354 18.87 -83.30 -28.21
C LYS A 354 18.28 -83.64 -29.61
N GLY A 355 18.60 -84.75 -30.29
CA GLY A 355 18.36 -86.12 -29.85
C GLY A 355 16.85 -86.29 -29.68
N ASP A 356 16.05 -86.72 -30.65
CA ASP A 356 16.29 -87.13 -32.06
C ASP A 356 15.44 -86.27 -33.00
#